data_AF-A0A2L0MWC2-F1
#
_entry.id   AF-A0A2L0MWC2-F1
#
_cell.length_a   1.000
_cell.length_b   1.000
_cell.length_c   1.000
_cell.angle_alpha   90.00
_cell.angle_beta   90.00
_cell.angle_gamma   90.00
#
_symmetry.space_group_name_H-M   'P 1'
#
loop_
_entity.id
_entity.type
_entity.pdbx_description
1 polymer ?
#
loop_
_entity_poly.entity_id
_entity_poly.type
_entity_poly.pdbx_seq_one_letter_code
_entity_poly.pdbx_strand_id
1 'polypeptide(L)'
;MRTGRRRTASWRRCCGCGRSRSNRSSTPPGGDAVTAAPYRCILYVRATPQHVWHALTNADESAAYWGHRNVSTWLPGARWEHRRTDESGTVDVAGTVEAAERPHRLITTWAGPDEQRPGGPSRVTFELQGHLDLTRLTVTHDRLADEAERADAEAGWSAVLSNLKTYLESGRPLPQEPWSMP
;
A
#
# COMPACT_ATOMS: atom_id res chain seq x y z
N MET A 1 -10.27 -15.94 -38.48
CA MET A 1 -9.11 -15.74 -37.57
C MET A 1 -9.63 -15.24 -36.24
N ARG A 2 -9.52 -16.06 -35.19
CA ARG A 2 -10.07 -15.78 -33.85
C ARG A 2 -9.20 -14.73 -33.14
N THR A 3 -9.75 -13.54 -32.90
CA THR A 3 -9.19 -12.53 -32.01
C THR A 3 -9.34 -12.99 -30.56
N GLY A 4 -8.23 -13.40 -29.95
CA GLY A 4 -8.17 -13.74 -28.53
C GLY A 4 -8.37 -12.50 -27.67
N ARG A 5 -9.50 -12.44 -26.96
CA ARG A 5 -9.68 -11.57 -25.79
C ARG A 5 -8.57 -11.88 -24.80
N ARG A 6 -7.57 -10.99 -24.68
CA ARG A 6 -6.67 -10.99 -23.53
C ARG A 6 -7.52 -10.75 -22.29
N ARG A 7 -7.63 -11.77 -21.44
CA ARG A 7 -8.21 -11.66 -20.11
C ARG A 7 -7.33 -10.69 -19.32
N THR A 8 -7.80 -9.47 -19.12
CA THR A 8 -7.20 -8.53 -18.16
C THR A 8 -7.30 -9.18 -16.78
N ALA A 9 -6.17 -9.48 -16.15
CA ALA A 9 -6.13 -9.78 -14.72
C ALA A 9 -6.86 -8.65 -13.97
N SER A 10 -7.71 -9.01 -13.03
CA SER A 10 -8.54 -8.05 -12.29
C SER A 10 -7.66 -7.27 -11.31
N TRP A 11 -7.16 -6.11 -11.75
CA TRP A 11 -6.31 -5.15 -11.02
C TRP A 11 -6.83 -4.71 -9.64
N ARG A 12 -8.12 -4.92 -9.34
CA ARG A 12 -8.73 -4.67 -8.02
C ARG A 12 -8.07 -5.44 -6.85
N ARG A 13 -7.34 -6.53 -7.14
CA ARG A 13 -6.65 -7.35 -6.12
C ARG A 13 -5.38 -6.73 -5.55
N CYS A 14 -4.72 -5.82 -6.27
CA CYS A 14 -3.47 -5.21 -5.76
C CYS A 14 -3.70 -4.10 -4.75
N CYS A 15 -4.88 -3.48 -4.74
CA CYS A 15 -5.20 -2.35 -3.85
C CYS A 15 -6.14 -2.73 -2.69
N GLY A 16 -6.48 -4.00 -2.52
CA GLY A 16 -7.46 -4.45 -1.50
C GLY A 16 -8.87 -3.87 -1.68
N CYS A 17 -9.19 -3.30 -2.84
CA CYS A 17 -10.48 -2.64 -3.07
C CYS A 17 -11.47 -3.62 -3.73
N GLY A 18 -12.12 -4.42 -2.88
CA GLY A 18 -13.09 -5.46 -3.24
C GLY A 18 -14.35 -4.91 -3.93
N ARG A 19 -14.92 -5.72 -4.84
CA ARG A 19 -16.20 -5.44 -5.51
C ARG A 19 -17.37 -5.68 -4.55
N SER A 20 -18.22 -4.68 -4.33
CA SER A 20 -19.53 -4.89 -3.71
C SER A 20 -20.44 -5.68 -4.65
N ARG A 21 -20.85 -6.90 -4.24
CA ARG A 21 -22.05 -7.56 -4.75
C ARG A 21 -23.14 -7.37 -3.72
N SER A 22 -24.19 -6.65 -4.09
CA SER A 22 -25.40 -6.51 -3.31
C SER A 22 -26.06 -7.88 -3.12
N ASN A 23 -26.09 -8.39 -1.89
CA ASN A 23 -27.12 -9.35 -1.51
C ASN A 23 -27.78 -8.87 -0.22
N ARG A 24 -29.09 -8.68 -0.27
CA ARG A 24 -29.92 -8.31 0.87
C ARG A 24 -30.09 -9.54 1.75
N SER A 25 -29.68 -9.43 3.01
CA SER A 25 -30.16 -10.28 4.08
C SER A 25 -29.97 -9.55 5.41
N SER A 26 -31.09 -9.39 6.11
CA SER A 26 -31.28 -8.71 7.39
C SER A 26 -30.66 -9.46 8.57
N THR A 27 -29.95 -8.75 9.46
CA THR A 27 -29.38 -9.27 10.74
C THR A 27 -29.29 -8.10 11.75
N PRO A 28 -29.40 -8.34 13.07
CA PRO A 28 -29.86 -7.38 14.09
C PRO A 28 -28.75 -6.44 14.61
N PRO A 29 -29.07 -5.40 15.42
CA PRO A 29 -28.09 -4.38 15.78
C PRO A 29 -27.27 -4.83 17.01
N GLY A 30 -25.96 -4.69 16.91
CA GLY A 30 -25.03 -4.84 18.04
C GLY A 30 -23.96 -5.90 17.80
N GLY A 31 -22.98 -5.58 16.96
CA GLY A 31 -21.75 -6.35 16.85
C GLY A 31 -20.64 -5.41 16.44
N ASP A 32 -19.60 -5.28 17.26
CA ASP A 32 -18.37 -4.62 16.87
C ASP A 32 -17.93 -5.21 15.51
N ALA A 33 -17.67 -4.34 14.54
CA ALA A 33 -17.22 -4.79 13.22
C ALA A 33 -15.96 -5.63 13.41
N VAL A 34 -16.07 -6.93 13.16
CA VAL A 34 -14.94 -7.87 13.31
C VAL A 34 -13.93 -7.55 12.23
N THR A 35 -12.86 -6.83 12.58
CA THR A 35 -11.72 -6.60 11.69
C THR A 35 -10.82 -7.83 11.68
N ALA A 36 -10.21 -8.12 10.53
CA ALA A 36 -9.20 -9.17 10.43
C ALA A 36 -7.93 -8.83 11.22
N ALA A 37 -7.12 -9.86 11.51
CA ALA A 37 -5.80 -9.66 12.10
C ALA A 37 -4.92 -8.79 11.18
N PRO A 38 -4.03 -7.96 11.75
CA PRO A 38 -3.17 -7.09 10.94
C PRO A 38 -2.18 -7.92 10.11
N TYR A 39 -1.92 -7.48 8.89
CA TYR A 39 -0.76 -7.95 8.13
C TYR A 39 0.49 -7.24 8.65
N ARG A 40 1.58 -7.98 8.85
CA ARG A 40 2.86 -7.41 9.27
C ARG A 40 4.02 -8.07 8.53
N CYS A 41 4.87 -7.24 7.93
CA CYS A 41 6.09 -7.66 7.25
C CYS A 41 7.29 -6.93 7.84
N ILE A 42 8.42 -7.62 7.95
CA ILE A 42 9.71 -7.03 8.28
C ILE A 42 10.67 -7.37 7.15
N LEU A 43 11.37 -6.36 6.63
CA LEU A 43 12.54 -6.57 5.80
C LEU A 43 13.74 -5.76 6.29
N TYR A 44 14.93 -6.27 5.96
CA TYR A 44 16.18 -5.58 6.20
C TYR A 44 16.75 -5.11 4.86
N VAL A 45 17.10 -3.82 4.81
CA VAL A 45 17.58 -3.16 3.60
C VAL A 45 18.94 -2.55 3.90
N ARG A 46 19.90 -2.75 3.00
CA ARG A 46 21.20 -2.07 3.03
C ARG A 46 21.05 -0.63 2.54
N ALA A 47 20.43 0.20 3.38
CA ALA A 47 20.19 1.62 3.18
C ALA A 47 20.04 2.30 4.54
N THR A 48 20.26 3.62 4.60
CA THR A 48 20.00 4.40 5.81
C THR A 48 18.50 4.65 6.00
N PRO A 49 18.00 4.88 7.23
CA PRO A 49 16.58 5.19 7.45
C PRO A 49 16.13 6.42 6.66
N GLN A 50 17.00 7.40 6.47
CA GLN A 50 16.74 8.60 5.68
C GLN A 50 16.51 8.28 4.19
N HIS A 51 17.26 7.34 3.63
CA HIS A 51 17.09 6.92 2.24
C HIS A 51 15.78 6.14 2.07
N VAL A 52 15.47 5.22 2.98
CA VAL A 52 14.18 4.49 2.96
C VAL A 52 13.01 5.48 3.11
N TRP A 53 13.10 6.42 4.05
CA TRP A 53 12.10 7.47 4.23
C TRP A 53 11.90 8.30 2.96
N HIS A 54 12.99 8.68 2.31
CA HIS A 54 12.94 9.45 1.07
C HIS A 54 12.22 8.67 -0.03
N ALA A 55 12.53 7.38 -0.21
CA ALA A 55 11.83 6.53 -1.18
C ALA A 55 10.33 6.36 -0.90
N LEU A 56 9.92 6.35 0.38
CA LEU A 56 8.50 6.28 0.75
C LEU A 56 7.74 7.59 0.49
N THR A 57 8.41 8.74 0.66
CA THR A 57 7.78 10.07 0.69
C THR A 57 8.04 10.93 -0.55
N ASN A 58 8.98 10.53 -1.41
CA ASN A 58 9.26 11.20 -2.67
C ASN A 58 8.41 10.60 -3.81
N ALA A 59 7.68 11.47 -4.51
CA ALA A 59 6.76 11.06 -5.59
C ALA A 59 7.49 10.45 -6.79
N ASP A 60 8.72 10.86 -7.10
CA ASP A 60 9.50 10.33 -8.22
C ASP A 60 10.12 8.97 -7.88
N GLU A 61 10.58 8.78 -6.65
CA GLU A 61 11.11 7.47 -6.23
C GLU A 61 10.00 6.44 -6.08
N SER A 62 8.88 6.80 -5.44
CA SER A 62 7.71 5.92 -5.37
C SER A 62 7.19 5.53 -6.76
N ALA A 63 7.19 6.47 -7.72
CA ALA A 63 6.87 6.13 -9.11
C ALA A 63 7.79 5.04 -9.68
N ALA A 64 9.08 5.09 -9.36
CA ALA A 64 10.08 4.19 -9.91
C ALA A 64 9.95 2.74 -9.42
N TYR A 65 9.66 2.50 -8.13
CA TYR A 65 9.57 1.13 -7.59
C TYR A 65 8.13 0.64 -7.33
N TRP A 66 7.16 1.54 -7.21
CA TRP A 66 5.77 1.18 -6.88
C TRP A 66 4.82 1.34 -8.08
N GLY A 67 5.28 1.92 -9.19
CA GLY A 67 4.39 2.26 -10.31
C GLY A 67 3.32 3.29 -9.92
N HIS A 68 3.49 3.96 -8.78
CA HIS A 68 2.57 4.93 -8.22
C HIS A 68 3.33 6.04 -7.51
N ARG A 69 2.85 7.26 -7.66
CA ARG A 69 3.35 8.44 -6.95
C ARG A 69 2.63 8.54 -5.61
N ASN A 70 3.39 8.54 -4.53
CA ASN A 70 2.90 8.94 -3.22
C ASN A 70 2.94 10.47 -3.12
N VAL A 71 1.78 11.11 -3.16
CA VAL A 71 1.66 12.58 -3.20
C VAL A 71 1.03 13.08 -1.91
N SER A 72 1.79 13.85 -1.13
CA SER A 72 1.31 14.54 0.07
C SER A 72 2.30 15.65 0.47
N THR A 73 1.86 16.55 1.35
CA THR A 73 2.77 17.41 2.11
C THR A 73 3.40 16.68 3.30
N TRP A 74 2.92 15.48 3.63
CA TRP A 74 3.38 14.64 4.75
C TRP A 74 3.24 15.27 6.14
N LEU A 75 2.43 16.34 6.27
CA LEU A 75 2.06 16.90 7.56
C LEU A 75 0.96 16.06 8.21
N PRO A 76 0.95 15.86 9.54
CA PRO A 76 -0.19 15.25 10.22
C PRO A 76 -1.51 15.94 9.87
N GLY A 77 -2.53 15.16 9.52
CA GLY A 77 -3.82 15.63 9.03
C GLY A 77 -3.87 15.97 7.53
N ALA A 78 -2.74 15.99 6.82
CA ALA A 78 -2.74 16.24 5.39
C ALA A 78 -3.32 15.06 4.59
N ARG A 79 -3.98 15.38 3.48
CA ARG A 79 -4.37 14.39 2.49
C ARG A 79 -3.12 13.77 1.84
N TRP A 80 -3.17 12.47 1.60
CA TRP A 80 -2.19 11.77 0.76
C TRP A 80 -2.91 10.96 -0.32
N GLU A 81 -2.26 10.81 -1.47
CA GLU A 81 -2.81 10.09 -2.61
C GLU A 81 -1.77 9.16 -3.23
N HIS A 82 -2.22 7.99 -3.64
CA HIS A 82 -1.46 6.99 -4.39
C HIS A 82 -1.91 7.05 -5.85
N ARG A 83 -1.14 7.75 -6.68
CA ARG A 83 -1.52 8.05 -8.08
C ARG A 83 -0.78 7.15 -9.04
N ARG A 84 -1.48 6.48 -9.95
CA ARG A 84 -0.86 5.67 -11.00
C ARG A 84 0.12 6.51 -11.83
N THR A 85 1.23 5.90 -12.25
CA THR A 85 2.22 6.54 -13.13
C THR A 85 1.86 6.47 -14.61
N ASP A 86 0.79 5.76 -14.97
CA ASP A 86 0.29 5.75 -16.34
C ASP A 86 -0.33 7.10 -16.74
N GLU A 87 -0.66 7.24 -18.02
CA GLU A 87 -1.20 8.48 -18.58
C GLU A 87 -2.53 8.92 -17.93
N SER A 88 -3.21 8.04 -17.18
CA SER A 88 -4.47 8.35 -16.53
C SER A 88 -4.30 9.24 -15.30
N GLY A 89 -3.17 9.11 -14.58
CA GLY A 89 -2.97 9.77 -13.29
C GLY A 89 -4.03 9.40 -12.23
N THR A 90 -4.72 8.27 -12.40
CA THR A 90 -5.82 7.85 -11.53
C THR A 90 -5.35 7.71 -10.09
N VAL A 91 -6.13 8.24 -9.15
CA VAL A 91 -5.95 8.03 -7.71
C VAL A 91 -6.59 6.70 -7.34
N ASP A 92 -5.77 5.66 -7.12
CA ASP A 92 -6.29 4.34 -6.73
C ASP A 92 -6.54 4.25 -5.23
N VAL A 93 -5.73 4.95 -4.45
CA VAL A 93 -5.85 5.02 -2.99
C VAL A 93 -5.69 6.47 -2.56
N ALA A 94 -6.50 6.86 -1.58
CA ALA A 94 -6.37 8.12 -0.89
C ALA A 94 -6.49 7.90 0.62
N GLY A 95 -6.01 8.87 1.38
CA GLY A 95 -6.22 8.90 2.81
C GLY A 95 -5.65 10.15 3.45
N THR A 96 -5.36 10.03 4.73
CA THR A 96 -4.83 11.09 5.59
C THR A 96 -3.56 10.61 6.26
N VAL A 97 -2.57 11.48 6.37
CA VAL A 97 -1.37 11.25 7.18
C VAL A 97 -1.77 11.36 8.65
N GLU A 98 -1.77 10.24 9.38
CA GLU A 98 -2.06 10.25 10.82
C GLU A 98 -0.83 10.74 11.62
N ALA A 99 0.37 10.34 11.21
CA ALA A 99 1.63 10.78 11.82
C ALA A 99 2.81 10.68 10.84
N ALA A 100 3.77 11.59 10.95
CA ALA A 100 5.01 11.57 10.16
C ALA A 100 6.19 12.07 11.00
N GLU A 101 6.93 11.13 11.57
CA GLU A 101 8.09 11.36 12.43
C GLU A 101 9.36 10.99 11.65
N ARG A 102 9.85 11.88 10.79
CA ARG A 102 11.01 11.61 9.93
C ARG A 102 12.29 11.32 10.76
N PRO A 103 13.11 10.31 10.40
CA PRO A 103 12.88 9.26 9.40
C PRO A 103 12.36 7.94 10.01
N HIS A 104 11.75 7.96 11.20
CA HIS A 104 11.51 6.76 12.02
C HIS A 104 10.13 6.14 11.82
N ARG A 105 9.09 6.95 11.57
CA ARG A 105 7.72 6.46 11.58
C ARG A 105 6.77 7.25 10.68
N LEU A 106 6.03 6.56 9.83
CA LEU A 106 4.99 7.14 8.96
C LEU A 106 3.71 6.33 9.12
N ILE A 107 2.60 7.01 9.39
CA ILE A 107 1.27 6.39 9.49
C ILE A 107 0.33 7.10 8.55
N THR A 108 -0.36 6.33 7.71
CA THR A 108 -1.39 6.82 6.82
C THR A 108 -2.65 5.96 6.89
N THR A 109 -3.81 6.56 6.67
CA THR A 109 -5.02 5.80 6.38
C THR A 109 -5.02 5.36 4.92
N TRP A 110 -5.75 4.29 4.60
CA TRP A 110 -5.76 3.66 3.29
C TRP A 110 -7.19 3.28 2.90
N ALA A 111 -7.69 3.85 1.81
CA ALA A 111 -8.99 3.54 1.23
C ALA A 111 -9.03 3.93 -0.25
N GLY A 112 -9.97 3.38 -1.02
CA GLY A 112 -10.31 3.94 -2.33
C GLY A 112 -10.79 5.39 -2.20
N PRO A 113 -10.59 6.26 -3.22
CA PRO A 113 -10.87 7.69 -3.13
C PRO A 113 -12.32 8.03 -2.76
N ASP A 114 -13.27 7.20 -3.20
CA ASP A 114 -14.71 7.33 -2.92
C ASP A 114 -15.25 6.20 -2.04
N GLU A 115 -14.37 5.45 -1.37
CA GLU A 115 -14.77 4.30 -0.57
C GLU A 115 -15.29 4.74 0.81
N GLN A 116 -16.54 4.37 1.13
CA GLN A 116 -17.08 4.51 2.48
C GLN A 116 -17.19 3.14 3.13
N ARG A 117 -16.46 2.96 4.24
CA ARG A 117 -16.47 1.75 5.05
C ARG A 117 -17.12 2.02 6.41
N PRO A 118 -17.99 1.13 6.91
CA PRO A 118 -18.55 1.26 8.26
C PRO A 118 -17.49 1.37 9.36
N GLY A 119 -16.35 0.68 9.21
CA GLY A 119 -15.22 0.70 10.15
C GLY A 119 -14.18 1.80 9.88
N GLY A 120 -14.44 2.70 8.91
CA GLY A 120 -13.46 3.68 8.45
C GLY A 120 -12.38 3.08 7.53
N PRO A 121 -11.42 3.91 7.08
CA PRO A 121 -10.32 3.46 6.23
C PRO A 121 -9.38 2.53 7.01
N SER A 122 -8.73 1.61 6.30
CA SER A 122 -7.65 0.81 6.90
C SER A 122 -6.45 1.71 7.21
N ARG A 123 -5.42 1.18 7.87
CA ARG A 123 -4.25 1.98 8.26
C ARG A 123 -2.95 1.25 8.01
N VAL A 124 -1.99 1.98 7.47
CA VAL A 124 -0.64 1.51 7.17
C VAL A 124 0.35 2.25 8.06
N THR A 125 1.20 1.50 8.74
CA THR A 125 2.30 2.01 9.56
C THR A 125 3.63 1.50 9.03
N PHE A 126 4.54 2.42 8.71
CA PHE A 126 5.94 2.15 8.41
C PHE A 126 6.79 2.54 9.61
N GLU A 127 7.61 1.62 10.10
CA GLU A 127 8.59 1.86 11.17
C GLU A 127 9.99 1.53 10.68
N LEU A 128 10.92 2.46 10.90
CA LEU A 128 12.28 2.43 10.39
C LEU A 128 13.27 2.46 11.55
N GLN A 129 14.07 1.41 11.68
CA GLN A 129 15.10 1.28 12.72
C GLN A 129 16.46 1.06 12.05
N GLY A 130 17.36 2.04 12.22
CA GLY A 130 18.72 1.96 11.68
C GLY A 130 19.68 1.19 12.58
N HIS A 131 20.61 0.47 11.97
CA HIS A 131 21.75 -0.16 12.61
C HIS A 131 22.93 -0.21 11.63
N LEU A 132 23.95 0.63 11.87
CA LEU A 132 25.08 0.80 10.95
C LEU A 132 24.60 1.16 9.52
N ASP A 133 24.96 0.36 8.52
CA ASP A 133 24.57 0.49 7.11
C ASP A 133 23.25 -0.25 6.77
N LEU A 134 22.54 -0.74 7.79
CA LEU A 134 21.31 -1.51 7.66
C LEU A 134 20.12 -0.74 8.23
N THR A 135 18.96 -0.88 7.60
CA THR A 135 17.67 -0.46 8.15
C THR A 135 16.73 -1.64 8.22
N ARG A 136 16.13 -1.85 9.39
CA ARG A 136 14.95 -2.70 9.55
C ARG A 136 13.71 -1.86 9.25
N LEU A 137 13.02 -2.19 8.17
CA LEU A 137 11.71 -1.63 7.82
C LEU A 137 10.63 -2.62 8.27
N THR A 138 9.74 -2.17 9.14
CA THR A 138 8.53 -2.89 9.54
C THR A 138 7.34 -2.21 8.89
N VAL A 139 6.53 -2.96 8.14
CA VAL A 139 5.25 -2.49 7.59
C VAL A 139 4.13 -3.24 8.25
N THR A 140 3.17 -2.50 8.82
CA THR A 140 1.96 -3.07 9.42
C THR A 140 0.75 -2.47 8.72
N HIS A 141 -0.15 -3.32 8.22
CA HIS A 141 -1.44 -2.92 7.66
C HIS A 141 -2.54 -3.48 8.56
N ASP A 142 -3.25 -2.60 9.26
CA ASP A 142 -4.31 -2.95 10.21
C ASP A 142 -5.65 -2.29 9.85
N ARG A 143 -6.69 -2.55 10.66
CA ARG A 143 -8.09 -2.17 10.38
C ARG A 143 -8.60 -2.72 9.04
N LEU A 144 -8.17 -3.94 8.70
CA LEU A 144 -8.61 -4.69 7.52
C LEU A 144 -10.02 -5.27 7.78
N ALA A 145 -10.89 -5.22 6.79
CA ALA A 145 -12.30 -5.60 6.94
C ALA A 145 -12.47 -7.12 7.12
N ASP A 146 -11.72 -7.92 6.38
CA ASP A 146 -11.80 -9.37 6.42
C ASP A 146 -10.49 -10.05 5.98
N GLU A 147 -10.48 -11.37 6.03
CA GLU A 147 -9.33 -12.19 5.66
C GLU A 147 -8.97 -12.10 4.16
N ALA A 148 -9.95 -11.80 3.30
CA ALA A 148 -9.68 -11.62 1.87
C ALA A 148 -8.91 -10.31 1.64
N GLU A 149 -9.30 -9.24 2.33
CA GLU A 149 -8.55 -7.99 2.30
C GLU A 149 -7.14 -8.14 2.89
N ARG A 150 -7.00 -8.93 3.97
CA ARG A 150 -5.68 -9.27 4.53
C ARG A 150 -4.79 -10.00 3.53
N ALA A 151 -5.34 -10.97 2.79
CA ALA A 151 -4.62 -11.69 1.76
C ALA A 151 -4.22 -10.80 0.56
N ASP A 152 -5.11 -9.92 0.12
CA ASP A 152 -4.81 -8.93 -0.92
C ASP A 152 -3.68 -7.97 -0.47
N ALA A 153 -3.73 -7.50 0.79
CA ALA A 153 -2.67 -6.69 1.38
C ALA A 153 -1.33 -7.44 1.43
N GLU A 154 -1.34 -8.71 1.85
CA GLU A 154 -0.15 -9.56 1.90
C GLU A 154 0.52 -9.72 0.53
N ALA A 155 -0.29 -9.99 -0.51
CA ALA A 155 0.22 -10.10 -1.88
C ALA A 155 0.80 -8.77 -2.40
N GLY A 156 0.07 -7.66 -2.20
CA GLY A 156 0.49 -6.33 -2.63
C GLY A 156 1.79 -5.88 -1.95
N TRP A 157 1.85 -5.99 -0.61
CA TRP A 157 3.04 -5.60 0.14
C TRP A 157 4.27 -6.44 -0.21
N SER A 158 4.12 -7.74 -0.41
CA SER A 158 5.25 -8.61 -0.77
C SER A 158 5.89 -8.19 -2.10
N ALA A 159 5.07 -7.84 -3.09
CA ALA A 159 5.52 -7.34 -4.39
C ALA A 159 6.24 -5.99 -4.27
N VAL A 160 5.63 -5.03 -3.60
CA VAL A 160 6.15 -3.65 -3.47
C VAL A 160 7.43 -3.61 -2.65
N LEU A 161 7.47 -4.30 -1.51
CA LEU A 161 8.62 -4.28 -0.61
C LEU A 161 9.83 -5.00 -1.20
N SER A 162 9.60 -6.04 -1.99
CA SER A 162 10.65 -6.70 -2.77
C SER A 162 11.26 -5.75 -3.81
N ASN A 163 10.42 -4.99 -4.52
CA ASN A 163 10.89 -4.01 -5.50
C ASN A 163 11.62 -2.83 -4.85
N LEU A 164 11.07 -2.30 -3.75
CA LEU A 164 11.68 -1.24 -2.95
C LEU A 164 13.08 -1.64 -2.47
N LYS A 165 13.25 -2.86 -1.95
CA LYS A 165 14.56 -3.36 -1.51
C LYS A 165 15.56 -3.36 -2.67
N THR A 166 15.19 -3.94 -3.82
CA THR A 166 16.07 -3.95 -5.01
C THR A 166 16.42 -2.53 -5.46
N TYR A 167 15.43 -1.64 -5.49
CA TYR A 167 15.63 -0.23 -5.84
C TYR A 167 16.64 0.46 -4.92
N LEU A 168 16.46 0.34 -3.60
CA LEU A 168 17.34 0.99 -2.62
C LEU A 168 18.76 0.43 -2.63
N GLU A 169 18.94 -0.87 -2.90
CA GLU A 169 20.24 -1.54 -2.81
C GLU A 169 21.06 -1.49 -4.11
N SER A 170 20.40 -1.25 -5.24
CA SER A 170 21.03 -1.25 -6.57
C SER A 170 20.84 0.04 -7.37
N GLY A 171 19.96 0.93 -6.92
CA GLY A 171 19.56 2.15 -7.64
C GLY A 171 18.60 1.89 -8.81
N ARG A 172 18.15 0.65 -9.02
CA ARG A 172 17.21 0.27 -10.10
C ARG A 172 16.13 -0.66 -9.55
N PRO A 173 14.86 -0.52 -9.97
CA PRO A 173 13.83 -1.49 -9.61
C PRO A 173 14.13 -2.86 -10.23
N LEU A 174 13.40 -3.88 -9.78
CA LEU A 174 13.30 -5.17 -10.46
C LEU A 174 12.97 -4.96 -11.94
N PRO A 175 13.46 -5.85 -12.82
CA PRO A 175 13.36 -5.64 -14.26
C PRO A 175 11.89 -5.54 -14.72
N GLN A 176 11.03 -6.37 -14.11
CA GLN A 176 9.61 -6.45 -14.40
C GLN A 176 8.80 -6.06 -13.16
N GLU A 177 7.61 -5.51 -13.38
CA GLU A 177 6.65 -5.18 -12.34
C GLU A 177 6.19 -6.43 -11.57
N PRO A 178 6.52 -6.59 -10.27
CA PRO A 178 6.25 -7.84 -9.56
C PRO A 178 4.76 -8.13 -9.39
N TRP A 179 3.92 -7.09 -9.33
CA TRP A 179 2.47 -7.19 -9.26
C TRP A 179 1.80 -7.65 -10.57
N SER A 180 2.56 -7.75 -11.67
CA SER A 180 2.07 -8.33 -12.93
C SER A 180 2.25 -9.86 -12.99
N MET A 181 2.84 -10.47 -11.96
CA MET A 181 2.99 -11.93 -11.90
C MET A 181 1.65 -12.62 -11.61
N PRO A 182 1.37 -13.78 -12.26
CA PRO A 182 0.09 -14.47 -12.21
C PRO A 182 -0.20 -15.19 -10.87
#